data_AF-A0AAD9F2T9-F1
#
_entry.id   AF-A0AAD9F2T9-F1
#
_cell.length_a   1.000
_cell.length_b   1.000
_cell.length_c   1.000
_cell.angle_alpha   90.00
_cell.angle_beta   90.00
_cell.angle_gamma   90.00
#
_symmetry.space_group_name_H-M   'P 1'
#
loop_
_entity.id
_entity.type
_entity.pdbx_description
1 polymer ?
#
loop_
_entity_poly.entity_id
_entity_poly.type
_entity_poly.pdbx_seq_one_letter_code
_entity_poly.pdbx_strand_id
1 'polypeptide(L)'
;MCKLFDIAYTVAYCEQPFRLFKTLVSVERKHGVELGVTYHNSRACRIFIEHIAGTMRDHLHALVKHKPLYCSLLFDGCMDKSTSEKEVVSIKLIEKGTPRIRLLGFTEQESCDAAGILKAIREKCKENHLNLSNCNSS
;
A
#
# COMPACT_ATOMS: atom_id res chain seq x y z
N MET A 1 -10.67 14.46 -11.25
CA MET A 1 -10.66 13.02 -10.91
C MET A 1 -12.10 12.52 -11.02
N CYS A 2 -12.33 11.29 -11.51
CA CYS A 2 -13.70 10.78 -11.61
C CYS A 2 -14.24 10.54 -10.19
N LYS A 3 -15.40 11.10 -9.83
CA LYS A 3 -15.98 11.03 -8.47
C LYS A 3 -16.11 9.59 -7.92
N LEU A 4 -16.22 8.60 -8.81
CA LEU A 4 -16.20 7.18 -8.44
C LEU A 4 -14.84 6.73 -7.86
N PHE A 5 -13.72 7.29 -8.33
CA PHE A 5 -12.41 7.06 -7.73
C PHE A 5 -12.32 7.65 -6.33
N ASP A 6 -12.89 8.84 -6.11
CA ASP A 6 -12.90 9.47 -4.79
C ASP A 6 -13.70 8.64 -3.78
N ILE A 7 -14.89 8.16 -4.18
CA ILE A 7 -15.70 7.28 -3.33
C ILE A 7 -14.97 5.95 -3.07
N ALA A 8 -14.31 5.37 -4.07
CA ALA A 8 -13.54 4.13 -3.90
C ALA A 8 -12.32 4.34 -2.99
N TYR A 9 -11.66 5.49 -3.11
CA TYR A 9 -10.60 5.90 -2.21
C TYR A 9 -11.12 6.02 -0.77
N THR A 10 -12.27 6.67 -0.54
CA THR A 10 -12.88 6.76 0.80
C THR A 10 -13.16 5.37 1.37
N VAL A 11 -13.67 4.44 0.55
CA VAL A 11 -13.89 3.05 1.00
C VAL A 11 -12.59 2.41 1.46
N ALA A 12 -11.50 2.55 0.70
CA ALA A 12 -10.20 2.00 1.08
C ALA A 12 -9.59 2.71 2.31
N TYR A 13 -9.59 4.04 2.30
CA TYR A 13 -8.99 4.89 3.32
C TYR A 13 -9.65 4.71 4.69
N CYS A 14 -10.96 4.51 4.71
CA CYS A 14 -11.71 4.24 5.94
C CYS A 14 -11.81 2.74 6.26
N GLU A 15 -11.06 1.87 5.58
CA GLU A 15 -11.02 0.41 5.79
C GLU A 15 -12.41 -0.25 5.71
N GLN A 16 -13.26 0.25 4.82
CA GLN A 16 -14.63 -0.23 4.68
C GLN A 16 -14.73 -1.41 3.70
N PRO A 17 -15.71 -2.32 3.88
CA PRO A 17 -15.98 -3.38 2.90
C PRO A 17 -16.33 -2.81 1.52
N PHE A 18 -15.84 -3.43 0.44
CA PHE A 18 -16.15 -2.99 -0.94
C PHE A 18 -17.64 -2.99 -1.30
N ARG A 19 -18.48 -3.67 -0.52
CA ARG A 19 -19.95 -3.61 -0.66
C ARG A 19 -20.50 -2.21 -0.36
N LEU A 20 -19.85 -1.46 0.53
CA LEU A 20 -20.27 -0.12 0.92
C LEU A 20 -20.17 0.89 -0.23
N PHE A 21 -19.26 0.67 -1.18
CA PHE A 21 -19.11 1.50 -2.38
C PHE A 21 -20.43 1.71 -3.13
N LYS A 22 -21.20 0.64 -3.36
CA LYS A 22 -22.50 0.71 -4.06
C LYS A 22 -23.49 1.58 -3.29
N THR A 23 -23.50 1.47 -1.96
CA THR A 23 -24.36 2.26 -1.08
C THR A 23 -23.99 3.74 -1.16
N LEU A 24 -22.71 4.07 -1.07
CA LEU A 24 -22.22 5.46 -1.15
C LEU A 24 -22.55 6.08 -2.51
N VAL A 25 -22.31 5.37 -3.61
CA VAL A 25 -22.69 5.82 -4.95
C VAL A 25 -24.20 6.07 -5.07
N SER A 26 -25.03 5.22 -4.47
CA SER A 26 -26.49 5.39 -4.45
C SER A 26 -26.91 6.66 -3.67
N VAL A 27 -26.29 6.91 -2.51
CA VAL A 27 -26.54 8.10 -1.70
C VAL A 27 -26.14 9.36 -2.45
N GLU A 28 -24.95 9.41 -3.03
CA GLU A 28 -24.48 10.56 -3.80
C GLU A 28 -25.37 10.83 -5.02
N ARG A 29 -25.85 9.79 -5.72
CA ARG A 29 -26.84 9.95 -6.80
C ARG A 29 -28.16 10.54 -6.31
N LYS A 30 -28.63 10.16 -5.12
CA LYS A 30 -29.83 10.76 -4.52
C LYS A 30 -29.64 12.24 -4.17
N HIS A 31 -28.42 12.64 -3.83
CA HIS A 31 -28.05 14.05 -3.64
C HIS A 31 -27.85 14.81 -4.97
N GLY A 32 -28.15 14.20 -6.12
CA GLY A 32 -28.04 14.84 -7.43
C GLY A 32 -26.63 14.79 -8.03
N VAL A 33 -25.70 14.03 -7.45
CA VAL A 33 -24.35 13.90 -8.00
C VAL A 33 -24.39 13.02 -9.25
N GLU A 34 -23.96 13.59 -10.37
CA GLU A 34 -23.79 12.85 -11.62
C GLU A 34 -22.58 11.89 -11.52
N LEU A 35 -22.88 10.58 -11.51
CA LEU A 35 -21.91 9.47 -11.36
C LEU A 35 -22.00 8.44 -12.51
N GLY A 36 -22.62 8.81 -13.63
CA GLY A 36 -22.91 7.91 -14.74
C GLY A 36 -23.88 6.78 -14.36
N VAL A 37 -23.95 5.74 -15.19
CA VAL A 37 -24.84 4.57 -14.99
C VAL A 37 -24.08 3.25 -14.85
N THR A 38 -22.78 3.25 -15.11
CA THR A 38 -21.91 2.07 -15.08
C THR A 38 -21.04 2.05 -13.82
N TYR A 39 -20.43 0.89 -13.52
CA TYR A 39 -19.45 0.74 -12.45
C TYR A 39 -19.98 0.93 -11.02
N HIS A 40 -21.28 0.75 -10.76
CA HIS A 40 -21.89 0.88 -9.42
C HIS A 40 -21.90 -0.46 -8.66
N ASN A 41 -20.74 -1.09 -8.50
CA ASN A 41 -20.63 -2.40 -7.85
C ASN A 41 -19.26 -2.61 -7.17
N SER A 42 -19.17 -3.65 -6.31
CA SER A 42 -17.94 -3.96 -5.57
C SER A 42 -16.75 -4.32 -6.47
N ARG A 43 -17.01 -4.92 -7.64
CA ARG A 43 -15.94 -5.25 -8.60
C ARG A 43 -15.28 -3.98 -9.14
N ALA A 44 -16.08 -2.97 -9.47
CA ALA A 44 -15.57 -1.67 -9.89
C ALA A 44 -14.79 -0.97 -8.77
N CYS A 45 -15.30 -1.00 -7.54
CA CYS A 45 -14.58 -0.47 -6.37
C CYS A 45 -13.17 -1.07 -6.26
N ARG A 46 -13.06 -2.40 -6.33
CA ARG A 46 -11.75 -3.09 -6.31
C ARG A 46 -10.83 -2.59 -7.42
N ILE A 47 -11.34 -2.52 -8.66
CA ILE A 47 -10.56 -2.07 -9.82
C ILE A 47 -10.06 -0.63 -9.60
N PHE A 48 -10.91 0.28 -9.11
CA PHE A 48 -10.50 1.66 -8.85
C PHE A 48 -9.43 1.74 -7.77
N ILE A 49 -9.59 1.01 -6.66
CA ILE A 49 -8.59 0.92 -5.59
C ILE A 49 -7.27 0.36 -6.11
N GLU A 50 -7.30 -0.67 -6.97
CA GLU A 50 -6.10 -1.25 -7.58
C GLU A 50 -5.33 -0.23 -8.44
N HIS A 51 -6.05 0.59 -9.23
CA HIS A 51 -5.43 1.65 -10.02
C HIS A 51 -4.84 2.74 -9.12
N ILE A 52 -5.55 3.16 -8.08
CA ILE A 52 -5.05 4.14 -7.10
C ILE A 52 -3.77 3.61 -6.43
N ALA A 53 -3.81 2.36 -5.95
CA ALA A 53 -2.66 1.71 -5.34
C ALA A 53 -1.50 1.53 -6.32
N GLY A 54 -1.77 1.28 -7.60
CA GLY A 54 -0.79 1.28 -8.68
C GLY A 54 -0.05 2.63 -8.76
N THR A 55 -0.79 3.73 -8.89
CA THR A 55 -0.20 5.07 -8.95
C THR A 55 0.62 5.42 -7.69
N MET A 56 0.16 5.00 -6.51
CA MET A 56 0.90 5.19 -5.26
C MET A 56 2.22 4.40 -5.25
N ARG A 57 2.22 3.16 -5.75
CA ARG A 57 3.44 2.35 -5.91
C ARG A 57 4.40 2.94 -6.92
N ASP A 58 3.92 3.39 -8.08
CA ASP A 58 4.75 4.01 -9.11
C ASP A 58 5.46 5.26 -8.57
N HIS A 59 4.74 6.08 -7.80
CA HIS A 59 5.33 7.24 -7.13
C HIS A 59 6.39 6.83 -6.10
N LEU A 60 6.13 5.79 -5.29
CA LEU A 60 7.12 5.27 -4.35
C LEU A 60 8.38 4.75 -5.08
N HIS A 61 8.22 4.00 -6.17
CA HIS A 61 9.34 3.51 -6.98
C HIS A 61 10.15 4.65 -7.58
N ALA A 62 9.49 5.74 -8.02
CA ALA A 62 10.19 6.93 -8.49
C ALA A 62 11.04 7.56 -7.38
N LEU A 63 10.50 7.73 -6.17
CA LEU A 63 11.22 8.25 -5.01
C LEU A 63 12.42 7.38 -4.64
N VAL A 64 12.25 6.06 -4.64
CA VAL A 64 13.32 5.09 -4.36
C VAL A 64 14.40 5.13 -5.43
N LYS A 65 14.03 5.23 -6.72
CA LYS A 65 14.97 5.29 -7.84
C LYS A 65 15.91 6.49 -7.77
N HIS A 66 15.46 7.59 -7.16
CA HIS A 66 16.30 8.76 -6.91
C HIS A 66 17.36 8.56 -5.81
N LYS A 67 17.47 7.34 -5.23
CA LYS A 67 18.44 6.98 -4.18
C LYS A 67 18.39 7.95 -3.01
N PRO A 68 17.33 7.91 -2.18
CA PRO A 68 17.21 8.81 -1.04
C PRO A 68 18.45 8.67 -0.15
N LEU A 69 19.05 9.81 0.22
CA LEU A 69 20.22 9.86 1.11
C LEU A 69 19.93 9.23 2.48
N TYR A 70 18.68 9.34 2.95
CA TYR A 70 18.24 8.83 4.24
C TYR A 70 16.94 8.05 4.07
N CYS A 71 16.99 6.75 4.35
CA CYS A 71 15.79 5.93 4.51
C CYS A 71 15.94 4.98 5.69
N SER A 72 14.80 4.59 6.27
CA SER A 72 14.71 3.52 7.26
C SER A 72 13.63 2.55 6.83
N LEU A 73 13.85 1.27 7.05
CA LEU A 73 12.83 0.24 6.85
C LEU A 73 12.20 -0.09 8.20
N LEU A 74 10.90 -0.28 8.19
CA LEU A 74 10.08 -0.66 9.33
C LEU A 74 9.43 -1.98 9.01
N PHE A 75 9.60 -2.95 9.90
CA PHE A 75 9.02 -4.28 9.82
C PHE A 75 8.06 -4.43 10.99
N ASP A 76 6.81 -4.69 10.68
CA ASP A 76 5.75 -4.87 11.67
C ASP A 76 5.07 -6.22 11.42
N GLY A 77 5.32 -7.17 12.32
CA GLY A 77 4.80 -8.53 12.25
C GLY A 77 3.72 -8.77 13.30
N CYS A 78 2.74 -9.60 12.96
CA CYS A 78 1.73 -10.08 13.90
C CYS A 78 1.87 -11.59 14.07
N MET A 79 1.86 -12.05 15.33
CA MET A 79 1.92 -13.48 15.68
C MET A 79 0.50 -14.03 15.84
N ASP A 80 -0.19 -14.36 14.77
CA ASP A 80 -1.43 -15.12 14.83
C ASP A 80 -1.17 -16.63 14.64
N LYS A 81 -1.39 -17.42 15.70
CA LYS A 81 -1.06 -18.87 15.78
C LYS A 81 -1.70 -19.77 14.71
N SER A 82 -2.53 -19.25 13.81
CA SER A 82 -3.33 -20.00 12.83
C SER A 82 -2.90 -19.79 11.37
N THR A 83 -1.97 -18.88 11.08
CA THR A 83 -1.67 -18.46 9.71
C THR A 83 -0.17 -18.22 9.53
N SER A 84 0.34 -18.38 8.30
CA SER A 84 1.73 -18.01 7.99
C SER A 84 1.95 -16.54 8.35
N GLU A 85 3.03 -16.24 9.07
CA GLU A 85 3.30 -14.89 9.56
C GLU A 85 3.48 -13.93 8.39
N LYS A 86 2.67 -12.86 8.41
CA LYS A 86 2.74 -11.76 7.46
C LYS A 86 3.35 -10.56 8.16
N GLU A 87 4.45 -10.09 7.61
CA GLU A 87 5.06 -8.84 8.03
C GLU A 87 4.70 -7.72 7.05
N VAL A 88 4.31 -6.59 7.62
CA VAL A 88 4.16 -5.33 6.92
C VAL A 88 5.53 -4.68 6.79
N VAL A 89 5.96 -4.45 5.55
CA VAL A 89 7.19 -3.73 5.26
C VAL A 89 6.86 -2.31 4.86
N SER A 90 7.37 -1.35 5.61
CA SER A 90 7.23 0.07 5.33
C SER A 90 8.60 0.74 5.19
N ILE A 91 8.66 1.80 4.40
CA ILE A 91 9.85 2.64 4.22
C ILE A 91 9.57 4.06 4.70
N LYS A 92 10.46 4.57 5.54
CA LYS A 92 10.52 5.97 5.95
C LYS A 92 11.55 6.69 5.09
N LEU A 93 11.14 7.73 4.38
CA LEU A 93 12.01 8.54 3.51
C LEU A 93 11.63 10.02 3.58
N ILE A 94 12.50 10.92 3.11
CA ILE A 94 12.22 12.36 3.06
C ILE A 94 11.52 12.71 1.76
N GLU A 95 10.29 13.24 1.86
CA GLU A 95 9.55 13.80 0.72
C GLU A 95 9.37 15.29 0.93
N LYS A 96 9.87 16.12 0.00
CA LYS A 96 9.75 17.59 0.06
C LYS A 96 10.18 18.16 1.44
N GLY A 97 11.28 17.64 1.98
CA GLY A 97 11.83 18.07 3.27
C GLY A 97 11.14 17.50 4.52
N THR A 98 10.09 16.67 4.38
CA THR A 98 9.38 16.08 5.51
C THR A 98 9.56 14.55 5.55
N PRO A 99 9.84 13.94 6.71
CA PRO A 99 9.82 12.49 6.84
C PRO A 99 8.42 11.92 6.60
N ARG A 100 8.31 10.96 5.70
CA ARG A 100 7.07 10.26 5.36
C ARG A 100 7.29 8.76 5.42
N ILE A 101 6.31 8.05 5.97
CA ILE A 101 6.26 6.59 5.94
C ILE A 101 5.37 6.17 4.76
N ARG A 102 5.82 5.16 4.01
CA ARG A 102 5.13 4.58 2.87
C ARG A 102 5.13 3.06 3.01
N LEU A 103 4.02 2.44 2.66
CA LEU A 103 3.93 0.98 2.60
C LEU A 103 4.73 0.48 1.39
N LEU A 104 5.66 -0.43 1.62
CA LEU A 104 6.44 -1.11 0.57
C LEU A 104 5.74 -2.40 0.13
N GLY A 105 5.09 -3.09 1.07
CA GLY A 105 4.28 -4.27 0.79
C GLY A 105 4.22 -5.21 1.99
N PHE A 106 3.85 -6.45 1.71
CA PHE A 106 3.80 -7.53 2.70
C PHE A 106 4.84 -8.59 2.35
N THR A 107 5.46 -9.19 3.36
CA THR A 107 6.30 -10.38 3.23
C THR A 107 5.67 -11.52 4.01
N GLU A 108 5.64 -12.70 3.40
CA GLU A 108 5.34 -13.95 4.10
C GLU A 108 6.67 -14.58 4.51
N GLN A 109 6.77 -15.04 5.75
CA GLN A 109 7.98 -15.69 6.25
C GLN A 109 7.77 -17.20 6.42
N GLU A 110 8.79 -17.96 6.03
CA GLU A 110 8.84 -19.41 6.25
C GLU A 110 9.35 -19.77 7.66
N SER A 111 10.08 -18.84 8.31
CA SER A 111 10.70 -19.01 9.62
C SER A 111 10.76 -17.67 10.37
N CYS A 112 10.40 -17.68 11.65
CA CYS A 112 10.45 -16.54 12.57
C CYS A 112 11.85 -16.27 13.15
N ASP A 113 12.89 -16.96 12.68
CA ASP A 113 14.25 -16.71 13.11
C ASP A 113 14.83 -15.44 12.44
N ALA A 114 15.87 -14.86 13.06
CA ALA A 114 16.48 -13.64 12.57
C ALA A 114 17.03 -13.76 11.13
N ALA A 115 17.38 -14.97 10.68
CA ALA A 115 17.90 -15.20 9.34
C ALA A 115 16.77 -15.22 8.29
N GLY A 116 15.63 -15.83 8.62
CA GLY A 116 14.40 -15.85 7.84
C GLY A 116 13.85 -14.45 7.63
N ILE A 117 13.77 -13.67 8.71
CA ILE A 117 13.38 -12.26 8.67
C ILE A 117 14.33 -11.49 7.74
N LEU A 118 15.65 -11.55 7.99
CA LEU A 118 16.62 -10.81 7.17
C LEU A 118 16.58 -11.19 5.69
N LYS A 119 16.30 -12.45 5.36
CA LYS A 119 16.14 -12.92 3.99
C LYS A 119 14.91 -12.29 3.34
N ALA A 120 13.76 -12.34 3.98
CA ALA A 120 12.51 -11.73 3.50
C ALA A 120 12.67 -10.22 3.26
N ILE A 121 13.37 -9.54 4.17
CA ILE A 121 13.72 -8.11 4.04
C ILE A 121 14.51 -7.84 2.77
N ARG A 122 15.59 -8.61 2.54
CA ARG A 122 16.48 -8.42 1.38
C ARG A 122 15.74 -8.68 0.07
N GLU A 123 14.90 -9.71 0.03
CA GLU A 123 14.08 -10.03 -1.14
C GLU A 123 13.09 -8.91 -1.44
N LYS A 124 12.36 -8.43 -0.44
CA LYS A 124 11.41 -7.32 -0.61
C LYS A 124 12.10 -6.04 -1.09
N CYS A 125 13.30 -5.76 -0.58
CA CYS A 125 14.09 -4.62 -1.04
C CYS A 125 14.51 -4.78 -2.50
N LYS A 126 14.95 -5.99 -2.90
CA LYS A 126 15.34 -6.29 -4.28
C LYS A 126 14.16 -6.15 -5.25
N GLU A 127 12.98 -6.66 -4.90
CA GLU A 127 11.73 -6.50 -5.65
C GLU A 127 11.39 -5.02 -5.89
N ASN A 128 11.66 -4.16 -4.90
CA ASN A 128 11.37 -2.73 -4.95
C ASN A 128 12.54 -1.88 -5.44
N HIS A 129 13.61 -2.50 -5.98
CA HIS A 129 14.82 -1.85 -6.45
C HIS A 129 15.54 -0.99 -5.38
N LEU A 130 15.35 -1.32 -4.11
CA LEU A 130 16.09 -0.76 -2.98
C LEU A 130 17.43 -1.49 -2.87
N ASN A 131 18.52 -0.77 -3.16
CA ASN A 131 19.85 -1.34 -3.03
C ASN A 131 20.37 -1.18 -1.59
N LEU A 132 20.25 -2.25 -0.80
CA LEU A 132 20.73 -2.30 0.58
C LEU A 132 22.25 -2.42 0.72
N SER A 133 23.02 -2.48 -0.39
CA SER A 133 24.49 -2.67 -0.35
C SER A 133 25.26 -1.54 0.36
N ASN A 134 24.61 -0.41 0.65
CA ASN A 134 25.19 0.69 1.42
C ASN A 134 24.74 0.72 2.90
N CYS A 135 23.81 -0.13 3.31
CA CYS A 135 23.39 -0.25 4.71
C CYS A 135 24.28 -1.27 5.43
N ASN A 136 25.54 -0.90 5.65
CA ASN A 136 26.38 -1.61 6.61
C ASN A 136 25.78 -1.32 8.00
N SER A 137 25.16 -2.33 8.58
CA SER A 137 24.84 -2.36 10.01
C SER A 137 26.13 -2.11 10.78
N SER A 138 26.18 -0.97 11.46
CA SER A 138 27.20 -0.65 12.46
C SER A 138 26.99 -1.51 13.70
#